data_AF-A0A918E946-F1
#
_entry.id   AF-A0A918E946-F1
#
_cell.length_a   1.000
_cell.length_b   1.000
_cell.length_c   1.000
_cell.angle_alpha   90.00
_cell.angle_beta   90.00
_cell.angle_gamma   90.00
#
_symmetry.space_group_name_H-M   'P 1'
#
loop_
_entity.id
_entity.type
_entity.pdbx_description
1 polymer ?
#
loop_
_entity_poly.entity_id
_entity_poly.type
_entity_poly.pdbx_seq_one_letter_code
_entity_poly.pdbx_strand_id
1 'polypeptide(L)' 'MPKGITREKVVAAALELLDEKGIEGVTVRALAERLDVRAPALYWHLRNK' A
#
# COMPACT_ATOMS: atom_id res chain seq x y z
N MET A 1 10.82 8.65 -15.08
CA MET A 1 11.19 7.83 -13.91
C MET A 1 9.95 7.67 -13.06
N PRO A 2 9.52 6.46 -12.66
CA PRO A 2 8.30 6.35 -11.86
C PRO A 2 8.58 7.06 -10.53
N LYS A 3 7.84 8.15 -10.27
CA LYS A 3 7.81 8.82 -8.96
C LYS A 3 7.55 7.72 -7.92
N GLY A 4 8.45 7.60 -6.94
CA GLY A 4 8.42 6.60 -5.88
C GLY A 4 7.06 6.50 -5.19
N ILE A 5 6.93 5.55 -4.27
CA ILE A 5 5.69 5.39 -3.51
C ILE A 5 5.37 6.70 -2.78
N THR A 6 4.15 7.20 -2.99
CA THR A 6 3.58 8.32 -2.26
C THR A 6 2.45 7.81 -1.37
N ARG A 7 2.11 8.57 -0.33
CA ARG A 7 1.02 8.21 0.58
C ARG A 7 -0.32 8.06 -0.16
N GLU A 8 -0.57 8.91 -1.15
CA GLU A 8 -1.79 8.89 -1.97
C GLU A 8 -1.92 7.56 -2.74
N LYS A 9 -0.81 7.06 -3.32
CA LYS A 9 -0.80 5.76 -3.99
C LYS A 9 -1.07 4.61 -3.03
N VAL A 10 -0.52 4.66 -1.82
CA VAL A 10 -0.77 3.63 -0.80
C VAL A 10 -2.23 3.62 -0.35
N VAL A 11 -2.82 4.81 -0.14
CA VAL A 11 -4.23 4.94 0.24
C VAL A 11 -5.15 4.46 -0.89
N ALA A 12 -4.89 4.83 -2.14
CA ALA A 12 -5.68 4.35 -3.27
C ALA A 12 -5.67 2.82 -3.37
N ALA A 13 -4.49 2.21 -3.29
CA ALA A 13 -4.36 0.74 -3.30
C ALA A 13 -5.03 0.07 -2.09
N ALA A 14 -5.05 0.72 -0.92
CA ALA A 14 -5.74 0.21 0.26
C ALA A 14 -7.26 0.21 0.09
N LEU A 15 -7.82 1.26 -0.53
CA LEU A 15 -9.24 1.34 -0.84
C LEU A 15 -9.65 0.29 -1.87
N GLU A 16 -8.85 0.08 -2.91
CA GLU A 16 -9.09 -0.99 -3.89
C GLU A 16 -9.08 -2.37 -3.22
N LEU A 17 -8.12 -2.64 -2.35
CA LEU A 17 -8.08 -3.89 -1.59
C LEU A 17 -9.27 -4.05 -0.64
N LEU A 18 -9.74 -2.94 -0.05
CA LEU A 18 -10.92 -2.94 0.81
C LEU A 18 -12.17 -3.32 0.01
N ASP A 19 -12.36 -2.74 -1.17
CA ASP A 19 -13.49 -3.02 -2.04
C ASP A 19 -13.47 -4.47 -2.56
N GLU A 20 -12.28 -5.00 -2.88
CA GLU A 20 -12.11 -6.35 -3.44
C GLU A 20 -12.19 -7.46 -2.38
N LYS A 21 -11.63 -7.23 -1.19
CA LYS A 21 -11.33 -8.30 -0.21
C LYS A 21 -11.83 -8.00 1.20
N GLY A 22 -12.46 -6.85 1.42
CA GLY A 22 -12.86 -6.39 2.74
C GLY A 22 -11.67 -5.99 3.61
N ILE A 23 -11.95 -5.53 4.83
CA ILE A 23 -10.95 -4.96 5.74
C ILE A 23 -9.82 -5.95 6.10
N GLU A 24 -10.15 -7.23 6.24
CA GLU A 24 -9.18 -8.30 6.52
C GLU A 24 -8.19 -8.52 5.36
N GLY A 25 -8.58 -8.16 4.13
CA GLY A 25 -7.71 -8.22 2.96
C GLY A 25 -6.71 -7.08 2.85
N VAL A 26 -6.93 -5.99 3.62
CA VAL A 26 -6.06 -4.80 3.62
C VAL A 26 -4.87 -5.05 4.54
N THR A 27 -3.85 -5.72 4.01
CA THR A 27 -2.60 -6.01 4.73
C THR A 27 -1.40 -5.34 4.09
N VAL A 28 -0.33 -5.11 4.87
CA VAL A 28 0.94 -4.58 4.36
C VAL A 28 1.50 -5.44 3.23
N ARG A 29 1.31 -6.76 3.31
CA ARG A 29 1.74 -7.69 2.27
C ARG A 29 0.94 -7.51 0.99
N ALA A 30 -0.39 -7.47 1.08
CA ALA A 30 -1.26 -7.27 -0.08
C ALA A 30 -1.00 -5.92 -0.75
N LEU A 31 -0.77 -4.87 0.05
CA LEU A 31 -0.38 -3.55 -0.46
C LEU A 31 0.97 -3.59 -1.19
N ALA A 32 1.96 -4.29 -0.64
CA ALA A 32 3.28 -4.40 -1.24
C ALA A 32 3.24 -5.15 -2.57
N GLU A 33 2.51 -6.27 -2.61
CA GLU A 33 2.27 -7.04 -3.83
C GLU A 33 1.55 -6.19 -4.89
N ARG A 34 0.51 -5.43 -4.51
CA ARG A 34 -0.23 -4.61 -5.47
C ARG A 34 0.54 -3.40 -5.98
N LEU A 35 1.40 -2.81 -5.15
CA LEU A 35 2.21 -1.65 -5.51
C LEU A 35 3.55 -2.04 -6.17
N ASP A 36 3.78 -3.35 -6.40
CA ASP A 36 5.01 -3.91 -6.94
C ASP A 36 6.27 -3.44 -6.19
N VAL A 37 6.19 -3.50 -4.85
CA VAL A 37 7.31 -3.16 -3.96
C VAL A 37 7.53 -4.22 -2.89
N ARG A 38 8.69 -4.14 -2.24
CA ARG A 38 8.95 -4.95 -1.05
C ARG A 38 8.23 -4.34 0.15
N ALA A 39 7.60 -5.17 0.99
CA ALA A 39 6.90 -4.75 2.20
C ALA A 39 7.72 -3.79 3.11
N PRO A 40 9.05 -3.96 3.29
CA PRO A 40 9.87 -3.01 4.03
C PRO A 40 9.81 -1.56 3.51
N ALA A 41 9.60 -1.36 2.21
CA ALA A 41 9.50 -0.02 1.62
C ALA A 41 8.28 0.75 2.14
N LEU A 42 7.16 0.07 2.41
CA LEU A 42 5.94 0.69 2.89
C LEU A 42 6.08 1.24 4.31
N TYR A 43 6.89 0.63 5.18
CA TYR A 43 7.10 1.15 6.54
C TYR A 43 7.71 2.55 6.56
N TRP A 44 8.55 2.91 5.58
CA TRP A 44 9.13 4.25 5.46
C TRP A 44 8.10 5.30 5.04
N HIS A 45 7.12 4.92 4.22
CA HIS A 45 6.07 5.80 3.73
C HIS A 45 4.88 5.91 4.68
N LEU A 46 4.65 4.88 5.50
CA LEU A 46 3.59 4.82 6.50
C LEU A 46 4.01 5.34 7.88
N ARG A 47 5.32 5.44 8.16
CA ARG A 47 5.83 6.17 9.32
C ARG A 47 5.70 7.68 9.10
N ASN A 48 4.53 8.24 9.40
CA ASN A 48 4.50 9.58 9.99
C ASN A 48 3.27 9.77 10.88
N LYS A 49 3.52 10.55 11.95
CA LYS A 49 2.75 10.92 13.15
C LYS A 49 1.23 10.74 13.16
#